data_AF-A0A401FMF5-F1
#
_entry.id   AF-A0A401FMF5-F1
#
_cell.length_a   1.000
_cell.length_b   1.000
_cell.length_c   1.000
_cell.angle_alpha   90.00
_cell.angle_beta   90.00
_cell.angle_gamma   90.00
#
_symmetry.space_group_name_H-M   'P 1'
#
loop_
_entity.id
_entity.type
_entity.pdbx_description
1 polymer ?
#
loop_
_entity_poly.entity_id
_entity_poly.type
_entity_poly.pdbx_seq_one_letter_code
_entity_poly.pdbx_strand_id
1 'polypeptide(L)'
;MQNNKAKPKRRFKMPSAYTILFLIIILVAILTWIIPAGQYSTDKAGNIIAHTYRSVASNPQGIWDIFAAPIYGMIGNDKTEGAISVSLFILVIGGFLGVVNQTKALDDGIASVVKKNKGKEKLLIPILMILFALGGSTYGMAEETIAFYPLLIPVMIGVGFDSLVAVAIVLIGSQVGCLASTVNPFATGVASQALNISPGDGIFSRIILLVIVLVISIFFVYRYASKLKRTLRNH
;
A
#
# COMPACT_ATOMS: atom_id res chain seq x y z
N MET A 1 30.94 -47.65 10.50
CA MET A 1 30.49 -46.42 11.21
C MET A 1 29.22 -45.93 10.54
N GLN A 2 28.13 -45.84 11.31
CA GLN A 2 26.78 -45.57 10.80
C GLN A 2 26.61 -44.12 10.32
N ASN A 3 25.99 -43.99 9.15
CA ASN A 3 25.72 -42.74 8.46
C ASN A 3 24.49 -42.06 9.08
N ASN A 4 24.72 -41.09 9.97
CA ASN A 4 23.66 -40.41 10.72
C ASN A 4 23.02 -39.31 9.86
N LYS A 5 22.03 -39.66 9.03
CA LYS A 5 21.20 -38.69 8.30
C LYS A 5 20.30 -37.95 9.30
N ALA A 6 20.67 -36.73 9.65
CA ALA A 6 19.84 -35.83 10.45
C ALA A 6 18.46 -35.66 9.80
N LYS A 7 17.38 -35.98 10.53
CA LYS A 7 15.99 -35.81 10.08
C LYS A 7 15.72 -34.32 9.78
N PRO A 8 15.06 -33.97 8.67
CA PRO A 8 14.78 -32.57 8.36
C PRO A 8 13.85 -31.99 9.43
N LYS A 9 14.32 -30.96 10.14
CA LYS A 9 13.48 -30.17 11.06
C LYS A 9 12.33 -29.58 10.25
N ARG A 10 11.08 -29.84 10.66
CA ARG A 10 9.89 -29.23 10.05
C ARG A 10 10.02 -27.72 10.16
N ARG A 11 10.35 -27.06 9.03
CA ARG A 11 10.30 -25.59 8.94
C ARG A 11 8.84 -25.19 9.08
N PHE A 12 8.55 -24.38 10.09
CA PHE A 12 7.28 -23.68 10.22
C PHE A 12 7.07 -22.88 8.92
N LYS A 13 6.11 -23.32 8.09
CA LYS A 13 5.67 -22.54 6.95
C LYS A 13 4.66 -21.55 7.47
N MET A 14 4.89 -20.27 7.21
CA MET A 14 3.89 -19.26 7.53
C MET A 14 2.56 -19.65 6.84
N PRO A 15 1.42 -19.60 7.54
CA PRO A 15 0.13 -19.81 6.92
C PRO A 15 -0.10 -18.81 5.79
N SER A 16 -0.95 -19.14 4.83
CA SER A 16 -1.32 -18.19 3.78
C SER A 16 -2.07 -17.00 4.37
N ALA A 17 -2.09 -15.86 3.68
CA ALA A 17 -2.89 -14.70 4.08
C ALA A 17 -4.36 -15.07 4.29
N TYR A 18 -4.93 -15.93 3.43
CA TYR A 18 -6.29 -16.44 3.60
C TYR A 18 -6.48 -17.25 4.89
N THR A 19 -5.51 -18.08 5.25
CA THR A 19 -5.56 -18.83 6.52
C THR A 19 -5.51 -17.88 7.72
N ILE A 20 -4.63 -16.87 7.68
CA ILE A 20 -4.52 -15.88 8.75
C ILE A 20 -5.83 -15.10 8.89
N LEU A 21 -6.39 -14.60 7.79
CA LEU A 21 -7.66 -13.87 7.79
C LEU A 21 -8.80 -14.73 8.33
N PHE A 22 -8.90 -16.00 7.92
CA PHE A 22 -9.94 -16.90 8.41
C PHE A 22 -9.81 -17.19 9.90
N LEU A 23 -8.59 -17.36 10.41
CA LEU A 23 -8.34 -17.50 11.85
C LEU A 23 -8.74 -16.25 12.64
N ILE A 24 -8.50 -15.06 12.07
CA ILE A 24 -8.94 -13.79 12.68
C ILE A 24 -10.47 -13.72 12.73
N ILE A 25 -11.19 -14.11 11.68
CA ILE A 25 -12.66 -14.16 11.67
C ILE A 25 -13.17 -15.08 12.79
N ILE A 26 -12.62 -16.28 12.91
CA ILE A 26 -12.99 -17.22 13.98
C ILE A 26 -12.73 -16.61 15.36
N LEU A 27 -11.55 -16.02 15.55
CA LEU A 27 -11.17 -15.40 16.82
C LEU A 27 -12.14 -14.27 17.19
N VAL A 28 -12.44 -13.36 16.27
CA VAL A 28 -13.36 -12.25 16.49
C VAL A 28 -14.77 -12.75 16.75
N ALA A 29 -15.24 -13.78 16.03
CA ALA A 29 -16.53 -14.41 16.27
C ALA A 29 -16.62 -14.98 17.70
N ILE A 30 -15.59 -15.70 18.17
CA ILE A 30 -15.54 -16.21 19.56
C ILE A 30 -15.56 -15.05 20.57
N LEU A 31 -14.81 -13.98 20.30
CA LEU A 31 -14.77 -12.81 21.18
C LEU A 31 -16.14 -12.15 21.34
N THR A 32 -17.05 -12.24 20.36
CA THR A 32 -18.42 -11.70 20.49
C THR A 32 -19.27 -12.38 21.56
N TRP A 33 -18.88 -13.57 22.03
CA TRP A 33 -19.54 -14.27 23.14
C TRP A 33 -19.05 -13.80 24.50
N ILE A 34 -17.82 -13.28 24.57
CA ILE A 34 -17.13 -12.92 25.81
C ILE A 34 -17.21 -11.41 26.06
N ILE A 35 -17.08 -10.61 25.00
CA ILE A 35 -17.04 -9.15 25.07
C ILE A 35 -18.47 -8.61 24.93
N PRO A 36 -18.98 -7.87 25.93
CA PRO A 36 -20.32 -7.28 25.85
C PRO A 36 -20.40 -6.26 24.71
N ALA A 37 -21.49 -6.32 23.94
CA ALA A 37 -21.77 -5.34 22.91
C ALA A 37 -22.05 -3.97 23.53
N GLY A 38 -21.50 -2.91 22.94
CA GLY A 38 -21.74 -1.55 23.38
C GLY A 38 -21.84 -0.58 22.21
N GLN A 39 -22.56 0.51 22.43
CA GLN A 39 -22.74 1.58 21.45
C GLN A 39 -22.64 2.94 22.11
N TYR A 40 -22.23 3.93 21.33
CA TYR A 40 -22.33 5.34 21.73
C TYR A 40 -23.60 5.95 21.13
N SER A 41 -24.13 6.99 21.77
CA SER A 41 -25.22 7.78 21.19
C SER A 41 -24.68 8.70 20.10
N THR A 42 -25.48 8.93 19.06
CA THR A 42 -25.18 9.88 17.99
C THR A 42 -26.07 11.12 18.10
N ASP A 43 -25.55 12.29 17.76
CA ASP A 43 -26.35 13.50 17.60
C ASP A 43 -27.19 13.48 16.30
N LYS A 44 -27.95 14.55 16.03
CA LYS A 44 -28.77 14.68 14.81
C LYS A 44 -27.92 14.74 13.52
N ALA A 45 -26.63 15.00 13.62
CA ALA A 45 -25.69 15.03 12.52
C ALA A 45 -24.92 13.69 12.37
N GLY A 46 -25.18 12.70 13.23
CA GLY A 46 -24.51 11.39 13.20
C GLY A 46 -23.20 11.33 13.97
N ASN A 47 -22.79 12.40 14.68
CA ASN A 47 -21.53 12.41 15.43
C ASN A 47 -21.67 11.63 16.74
N ILE A 48 -20.64 10.84 17.06
CA ILE A 48 -20.56 10.10 18.32
C ILE A 48 -20.39 11.06 19.50
N ILE A 49 -21.28 10.96 20.50
CA ILE A 49 -21.25 11.79 21.71
C ILE A 49 -20.34 11.13 22.76
N ALA A 50 -19.27 11.81 23.16
CA ALA A 50 -18.36 11.34 24.21
C ALA A 50 -19.11 11.07 25.54
N HIS A 51 -18.62 10.10 26.32
CA HIS A 51 -19.22 9.68 27.60
C HIS A 51 -20.64 9.09 27.54
N THR A 52 -21.15 8.76 26.36
CA THR A 52 -22.49 8.14 26.20
C THR A 52 -22.45 6.63 25.93
N TYR A 53 -21.33 5.98 26.22
CA TYR A 53 -21.19 4.54 26.05
C TYR A 53 -22.24 3.81 26.89
N ARG A 54 -23.00 2.92 26.25
CA ARG A 54 -23.95 2.03 26.90
C ARG A 54 -23.83 0.62 26.35
N SER A 55 -23.91 -0.36 27.23
CA SER A 55 -24.02 -1.76 26.83
C SER A 55 -25.38 -2.00 26.17
N VAL A 56 -25.41 -2.87 25.16
CA VAL A 56 -26.63 -3.29 24.45
C VAL A 56 -26.82 -4.79 24.54
N ALA A 57 -28.00 -5.26 24.11
CA ALA A 57 -28.26 -6.69 23.99
C ALA A 57 -27.17 -7.34 23.14
N SER A 58 -26.55 -8.39 23.70
CA SER A 58 -25.51 -9.13 22.99
C SER A 58 -26.10 -9.84 21.78
N ASN A 59 -25.40 -9.76 20.65
CA ASN A 59 -25.75 -10.47 19.41
C ASN A 59 -24.52 -11.27 18.94
N PRO A 60 -24.21 -12.40 19.62
CA PRO A 60 -23.03 -13.19 19.34
C PRO A 60 -23.08 -13.78 17.94
N GLN A 61 -21.93 -13.88 17.29
CA GLN A 61 -21.82 -14.40 15.93
C GLN A 61 -21.96 -15.93 15.93
N GLY A 62 -22.76 -16.43 14.99
CA GLY A 62 -22.96 -17.85 14.73
C GLY A 62 -21.90 -18.45 13.81
N ILE A 63 -21.93 -19.77 13.67
CA ILE A 63 -21.02 -20.51 12.79
C ILE A 63 -21.20 -20.08 11.32
N TRP A 64 -22.43 -19.81 10.90
CA TRP A 64 -22.72 -19.35 9.54
C TRP A 64 -22.16 -17.96 9.26
N ASP A 65 -22.11 -17.07 10.24
CA ASP A 65 -21.53 -15.73 10.10
C ASP A 65 -20.02 -15.80 9.80
N ILE A 66 -19.31 -16.80 10.34
CA ILE A 66 -17.89 -17.04 10.05
C ILE A 66 -17.69 -17.38 8.56
N PHE A 67 -18.55 -18.21 8.00
CA PHE A 67 -18.48 -18.59 6.58
C PHE A 67 -19.00 -17.51 5.65
N ALA A 68 -19.98 -16.72 6.10
CA ALA A 68 -20.54 -15.61 5.33
C ALA A 68 -19.65 -14.36 5.37
N ALA A 69 -18.81 -14.18 6.40
CA ALA A 69 -17.97 -13.01 6.59
C ALA A 69 -17.08 -12.65 5.38
N PRO A 70 -16.40 -13.59 4.68
CA PRO A 70 -15.67 -13.26 3.46
C PRO A 70 -16.56 -12.73 2.33
N ILE A 71 -17.79 -13.26 2.21
CA ILE A 71 -18.76 -12.83 1.22
C ILE A 71 -19.20 -11.40 1.56
N TYR A 72 -19.67 -11.16 2.78
CA TYR A 72 -20.08 -9.83 3.23
C TYR A 72 -18.95 -8.81 3.20
N GLY A 73 -17.70 -9.20 3.50
CA GLY A 73 -16.56 -8.31 3.34
C GLY A 73 -16.31 -7.92 1.88
N MET A 74 -16.63 -8.79 0.93
CA MET A 74 -16.46 -8.52 -0.50
C MET A 74 -17.63 -7.71 -1.08
N ILE A 75 -18.87 -8.17 -0.92
CA ILE A 75 -20.04 -7.55 -1.56
C ILE A 75 -20.76 -6.52 -0.69
N GLY A 76 -20.46 -6.49 0.61
CA GLY A 76 -21.18 -5.67 1.59
C GLY A 76 -22.48 -6.30 2.08
N ASN A 77 -23.10 -5.63 3.05
CA ASN A 77 -24.45 -5.89 3.56
C ASN A 77 -25.02 -4.60 4.18
N ASP A 78 -26.19 -4.68 4.83
CA ASP A 78 -26.86 -3.51 5.45
C ASP A 78 -26.02 -2.78 6.51
N LYS A 79 -24.93 -3.39 7.00
CA LYS A 79 -24.09 -2.88 8.10
C LYS A 79 -22.64 -2.64 7.68
N THR A 80 -22.22 -3.06 6.50
CA THR A 80 -20.80 -3.10 6.11
C THR A 80 -20.69 -2.86 4.62
N GLU A 81 -19.89 -1.87 4.23
CA GLU A 81 -19.60 -1.62 2.82
C GLU A 81 -18.70 -2.73 2.25
N GLY A 82 -18.95 -3.10 0.99
CA GLY A 82 -18.19 -4.13 0.31
C GLY A 82 -16.86 -3.64 -0.26
N ALA A 83 -15.82 -4.47 -0.16
CA ALA A 83 -14.52 -4.22 -0.79
C ALA A 83 -14.50 -4.42 -2.33
N ILE A 84 -15.65 -4.70 -2.96
CA ILE A 84 -15.77 -4.92 -4.40
C ILE A 84 -15.30 -3.72 -5.24
N SER A 85 -15.55 -2.49 -4.77
CA SER A 85 -15.11 -1.27 -5.45
C SER A 85 -13.58 -1.20 -5.55
N VAL A 86 -12.89 -1.51 -4.45
CA VAL A 86 -11.43 -1.61 -4.38
C VAL A 86 -10.91 -2.72 -5.30
N SER A 87 -11.57 -3.88 -5.29
CA SER A 87 -11.19 -5.03 -6.10
C SER A 87 -11.30 -4.74 -7.61
N LEU A 88 -12.39 -4.12 -8.03
CA LEU A 88 -12.60 -3.70 -9.42
C LEU A 88 -11.61 -2.62 -9.85
N PHE A 89 -11.30 -1.68 -8.97
CA PHE A 89 -10.28 -0.66 -9.22
C PHE A 89 -8.91 -1.28 -9.48
N ILE A 90 -8.45 -2.20 -8.62
CA ILE A 90 -7.18 -2.92 -8.79
C ILE A 90 -7.20 -3.75 -10.08
N LEU A 91 -8.32 -4.41 -10.41
CA LEU A 91 -8.47 -5.18 -11.64
C LEU A 91 -8.33 -4.29 -12.89
N VAL A 92 -8.98 -3.12 -12.90
CA VAL A 92 -8.92 -2.16 -14.01
C VAL A 92 -7.51 -1.58 -14.16
N ILE A 93 -6.85 -1.20 -13.06
CA ILE A 93 -5.45 -0.75 -13.09
C ILE A 93 -4.53 -1.86 -13.58
N GLY A 94 -4.70 -3.10 -13.11
CA GLY A 94 -3.94 -4.25 -13.56
C GLY A 94 -4.12 -4.51 -15.06
N GLY A 95 -5.35 -4.39 -15.56
CA GLY A 95 -5.66 -4.47 -17.00
C GLY A 95 -4.99 -3.35 -17.81
N PHE A 96 -5.08 -2.10 -17.34
CA PHE A 96 -4.41 -0.95 -17.95
C PHE A 96 -2.89 -1.15 -18.00
N LEU A 97 -2.26 -1.53 -16.88
CA LEU A 97 -0.83 -1.82 -16.82
C LEU A 97 -0.46 -2.99 -17.73
N GLY A 98 -1.32 -4.01 -17.85
CA GLY A 98 -1.16 -5.11 -18.80
C GLY A 98 -1.07 -4.61 -20.25
N VAL A 99 -2.01 -3.77 -20.67
CA VAL A 99 -2.02 -3.16 -22.02
C VAL A 99 -0.80 -2.26 -22.24
N VAL A 100 -0.46 -1.43 -21.25
CA VAL A 100 0.69 -0.51 -21.33
C VAL A 100 2.02 -1.27 -21.42
N ASN A 101 2.15 -2.38 -20.67
CA ASN A 101 3.32 -3.26 -20.77
C ASN A 101 3.36 -3.99 -22.13
N GLN A 102 2.22 -4.41 -22.66
CA GLN A 102 2.16 -5.10 -23.96
C GLN A 102 2.48 -4.16 -25.14
N THR A 103 2.10 -2.88 -25.03
CA THR A 103 2.42 -1.84 -26.01
C THR A 103 3.84 -1.29 -25.89
N LYS A 104 4.58 -1.66 -24.83
CA LYS A 104 5.90 -1.10 -24.48
C LYS A 104 5.91 0.42 -24.27
N ALA A 105 4.74 1.03 -24.08
CA ALA A 105 4.64 2.47 -23.88
C ALA A 105 5.38 2.92 -22.60
N LEU A 106 5.38 2.08 -21.56
CA LEU A 106 6.14 2.34 -20.35
C LEU A 106 7.65 2.22 -20.57
N ASP A 107 8.08 1.19 -21.31
CA ASP A 107 9.49 0.99 -21.69
C ASP A 107 10.02 2.18 -22.49
N ASP A 108 9.27 2.62 -23.50
CA ASP A 108 9.61 3.75 -24.35
C ASP A 108 9.60 5.08 -23.57
N GLY A 109 8.62 5.27 -22.68
CA GLY A 109 8.55 6.44 -21.81
C GLY A 109 9.77 6.55 -20.90
N ILE A 110 10.13 5.46 -20.23
CA ILE A 110 11.31 5.42 -19.36
C ILE A 110 12.60 5.57 -20.16
N ALA A 111 12.74 4.86 -21.29
CA ALA A 111 13.88 5.00 -22.18
C ALA A 111 14.04 6.43 -22.70
N SER A 112 12.94 7.11 -23.00
CA SER A 112 12.91 8.53 -23.39
C SER A 112 13.41 9.44 -22.25
N VAL A 113 12.91 9.25 -21.02
CA VAL A 113 13.36 10.02 -19.85
C VAL A 113 14.85 9.79 -19.58
N VAL A 114 15.35 8.56 -19.74
CA VAL A 114 16.76 8.21 -19.62
C VAL A 114 17.60 8.85 -20.72
N LYS A 115 17.19 8.74 -21.98
CA LYS A 115 17.89 9.33 -23.12
C LYS A 115 17.97 10.85 -23.00
N LYS A 116 16.89 11.49 -22.55
CA LYS A 116 16.82 12.94 -22.31
C LYS A 116 17.66 13.40 -21.12
N ASN A 117 17.93 12.51 -20.17
CA ASN A 117 18.79 12.75 -19.00
C ASN A 117 20.20 12.16 -19.14
N LYS A 118 20.67 11.82 -20.35
CA LYS A 118 22.08 11.44 -20.57
C LYS A 118 23.01 12.54 -20.07
N GLY A 119 23.97 12.18 -19.21
CA GLY A 119 24.87 13.12 -18.52
C GLY A 119 24.29 13.72 -17.23
N LYS A 120 23.01 13.46 -16.92
CA LYS A 120 22.32 13.92 -15.70
C LYS A 120 21.54 12.78 -15.05
N GLU A 121 22.09 11.57 -15.03
CA GLU A 121 21.36 10.35 -14.61
C GLU A 121 20.84 10.47 -13.18
N LYS A 122 21.52 11.25 -12.33
CA LYS A 122 21.08 11.51 -10.95
C LYS A 122 19.74 12.25 -10.86
N LEU A 123 19.31 12.99 -11.89
CA LEU A 123 17.98 13.62 -11.94
C LEU A 123 16.84 12.60 -12.11
N LEU A 124 17.14 11.37 -12.53
CA LEU A 124 16.14 10.31 -12.62
C LEU A 124 15.55 9.97 -11.24
N ILE A 125 16.36 10.06 -10.18
CA ILE A 125 15.93 9.75 -8.81
C ILE A 125 14.78 10.67 -8.36
N PRO A 126 14.93 12.00 -8.30
CA PRO A 126 13.84 12.88 -7.88
C PRO A 126 12.63 12.79 -8.80
N ILE A 127 12.81 12.71 -10.12
CA ILE A 127 11.71 12.65 -11.09
C ILE A 127 10.85 11.40 -10.86
N LEU A 128 11.48 10.24 -10.79
CA LEU A 128 10.76 8.99 -10.61
C LEU A 128 10.14 8.89 -9.21
N MET A 129 10.85 9.33 -8.16
CA MET A 129 10.29 9.34 -6.81
C MET A 129 9.07 10.26 -6.68
N ILE A 130 9.08 11.43 -7.32
CA ILE A 130 7.88 12.30 -7.38
C ILE A 130 6.72 11.57 -8.06
N LEU A 131 6.98 10.90 -9.19
CA LEU A 131 5.95 10.17 -9.92
C LEU A 131 5.33 9.04 -9.07
N PHE A 132 6.14 8.23 -8.40
CA PHE A 132 5.64 7.18 -7.50
C PHE A 132 4.95 7.76 -6.26
N ALA A 133 5.44 8.86 -5.70
CA ALA A 133 4.80 9.52 -4.57
C ALA A 133 3.43 10.09 -4.92
N LEU A 134 3.26 10.61 -6.14
CA LEU A 134 1.94 11.01 -6.63
C LEU A 134 1.00 9.80 -6.74
N GLY A 135 1.47 8.68 -7.29
CA GLY A 135 0.69 7.43 -7.32
C GLY A 135 0.26 6.96 -5.93
N GLY A 136 1.21 6.89 -4.99
CA GLY A 136 0.93 6.50 -3.60
C GLY A 136 -0.03 7.46 -2.89
N SER A 137 0.15 8.77 -3.09
CA SER A 137 -0.65 9.80 -2.41
C SER A 137 -2.06 9.95 -2.94
N THR A 138 -2.28 9.64 -4.23
CA THR A 138 -3.57 9.86 -4.90
C THR A 138 -4.45 8.63 -4.91
N TYR A 139 -3.91 7.46 -5.24
CA TYR A 139 -4.69 6.23 -5.31
C TYR A 139 -4.11 5.07 -4.50
N GLY A 140 -3.07 5.31 -3.69
CA GLY A 140 -2.54 4.29 -2.79
C GLY A 140 -1.72 3.21 -3.48
N MET A 141 -1.00 3.58 -4.55
CA MET A 141 -0.12 2.69 -5.33
C MET A 141 0.88 1.91 -4.45
N ALA A 142 0.59 0.66 -4.12
CA ALA A 142 1.49 -0.19 -3.34
C ALA A 142 1.72 -1.51 -4.06
N GLU A 143 0.66 -2.26 -4.33
CA GLU A 143 0.71 -3.56 -5.01
C GLU A 143 1.16 -3.43 -6.47
N GLU A 144 0.78 -2.34 -7.13
CA GLU A 144 1.10 -2.04 -8.51
C GLU A 144 2.60 -1.83 -8.71
N THR A 145 3.30 -1.37 -7.67
CA THR A 145 4.75 -1.09 -7.72
C THR A 145 5.57 -2.30 -8.12
N ILE A 146 5.06 -3.51 -7.81
CA ILE A 146 5.71 -4.78 -8.13
C ILE A 146 5.93 -4.93 -9.64
N ALA A 147 4.98 -4.45 -10.45
CA ALA A 147 5.07 -4.50 -11.91
C ALA A 147 6.17 -3.59 -12.47
N PHE A 148 6.62 -2.58 -11.73
CA PHE A 148 7.63 -1.63 -12.18
C PHE A 148 9.07 -2.10 -11.93
N TYR A 149 9.30 -3.03 -10.99
CA TYR A 149 10.66 -3.49 -10.69
C TYR A 149 11.36 -4.18 -11.87
N PRO A 150 10.74 -5.13 -12.60
CA PRO A 150 11.37 -5.78 -13.75
C PRO A 150 11.79 -4.79 -14.86
N LEU A 151 11.14 -3.63 -14.91
CA LEU A 151 11.40 -2.59 -15.89
C LEU A 151 12.43 -1.55 -15.40
N LEU A 152 12.25 -1.02 -14.20
CA LEU A 152 13.12 0.01 -13.66
C LEU A 152 14.50 -0.52 -13.26
N ILE A 153 14.61 -1.76 -12.80
CA ILE A 153 15.91 -2.33 -12.40
C ILE A 153 16.89 -2.33 -13.59
N PRO A 154 16.58 -2.95 -14.75
CA PRO A 154 17.48 -2.92 -15.92
C PRO A 154 17.82 -1.51 -16.38
N VAL A 155 16.86 -0.59 -16.37
CA VAL A 155 17.06 0.80 -16.77
C VAL A 155 18.05 1.51 -15.86
N MET A 156 17.86 1.40 -14.54
CA MET A 156 18.70 2.04 -13.55
C MET A 156 20.12 1.47 -13.56
N ILE A 157 20.26 0.16 -13.83
CA ILE A 157 21.55 -0.47 -14.09
C ILE A 157 22.19 0.09 -15.36
N GLY A 158 21.43 0.24 -16.44
CA GLY A 158 21.91 0.77 -17.73
C GLY A 158 22.46 2.20 -17.65
N VAL A 159 22.05 3.01 -16.66
CA VAL A 159 22.55 4.38 -16.43
C VAL A 159 23.64 4.47 -15.35
N GLY A 160 24.07 3.32 -14.81
CA GLY A 160 25.17 3.21 -13.86
C GLY A 160 24.78 3.31 -12.37
N PHE A 161 23.52 3.01 -12.02
CA PHE A 161 23.11 2.74 -10.65
C PHE A 161 22.98 1.24 -10.39
N ASP A 162 22.69 0.82 -9.16
CA ASP A 162 22.41 -0.58 -8.84
C ASP A 162 20.91 -0.86 -8.73
N SER A 163 20.57 -2.14 -8.55
CA SER A 163 19.20 -2.59 -8.32
C SER A 163 18.60 -2.01 -7.04
N LEU A 164 19.41 -1.70 -6.01
CA LEU A 164 18.92 -1.14 -4.77
C LEU A 164 18.40 0.29 -4.95
N VAL A 165 19.08 1.12 -5.74
CA VAL A 165 18.57 2.46 -6.11
C VAL A 165 17.24 2.33 -6.83
N ALA A 166 17.11 1.40 -7.78
CA ALA A 166 15.87 1.18 -8.52
C ALA A 166 14.72 0.77 -7.58
N VAL A 167 14.98 -0.19 -6.69
CA VAL A 167 13.99 -0.63 -5.70
C VAL A 167 13.62 0.50 -4.75
N ALA A 168 14.61 1.26 -4.27
CA ALA A 168 14.40 2.37 -3.35
C ALA A 168 13.57 3.51 -3.97
N ILE A 169 13.79 3.85 -5.24
CA ILE A 169 12.98 4.86 -5.94
C ILE A 169 11.50 4.49 -5.93
N VAL A 170 11.20 3.25 -6.32
CA VAL A 170 9.83 2.74 -6.44
C VAL A 170 9.20 2.61 -5.06
N LEU A 171 9.84 1.85 -4.18
CA LEU A 171 9.33 1.51 -2.85
C LEU A 171 9.22 2.74 -1.95
N ILE A 172 10.29 3.52 -1.83
CA ILE A 172 10.25 4.68 -0.93
C ILE A 172 9.34 5.75 -1.53
N GLY A 173 9.42 6.00 -2.84
CA GLY A 173 8.55 6.96 -3.51
C GLY A 173 7.07 6.67 -3.28
N SER A 174 6.63 5.44 -3.54
CA SER A 174 5.23 5.07 -3.36
C SER A 174 4.81 5.13 -1.89
N GLN A 175 5.63 4.60 -0.97
CA GLN A 175 5.27 4.54 0.44
C GLN A 175 5.23 5.90 1.12
N VAL A 176 6.08 6.86 0.73
CA VAL A 176 5.96 8.23 1.26
C VAL A 176 4.73 8.95 0.69
N GLY A 177 4.33 8.62 -0.54
CA GLY A 177 3.04 9.03 -1.09
C GLY A 177 1.90 8.51 -0.22
N CYS A 178 1.86 7.20 0.05
CA CYS A 178 0.85 6.57 0.90
C CYS A 178 0.86 7.14 2.33
N LEU A 179 2.03 7.45 2.88
CA LEU A 179 2.18 8.07 4.20
C LEU A 179 1.52 9.45 4.26
N ALA A 180 1.68 10.26 3.21
CA ALA A 180 1.10 11.61 3.17
C ALA A 180 -0.39 11.62 2.79
N SER A 181 -0.82 10.68 1.94
CA SER A 181 -2.23 10.38 1.65
C SER A 181 -3.06 11.63 1.32
N THR A 182 -2.69 12.41 0.29
CA THR A 182 -3.43 13.65 -0.03
C THR A 182 -4.88 13.43 -0.44
N VAL A 183 -5.16 12.41 -1.25
CA VAL A 183 -6.54 12.04 -1.64
C VAL A 183 -6.71 10.52 -1.79
N ASN A 184 -5.77 9.74 -1.23
CA ASN A 184 -5.79 8.29 -1.29
C ASN A 184 -7.12 7.72 -0.73
N PRO A 185 -7.92 7.02 -1.57
CA PRO A 185 -9.23 6.52 -1.17
C PRO A 185 -9.15 5.42 -0.10
N PHE A 186 -8.03 4.70 -0.02
CA PHE A 186 -7.83 3.59 0.92
C PHE A 186 -7.40 4.02 2.31
N ALA A 187 -6.95 5.27 2.46
CA ALA A 187 -6.52 5.83 3.75
C ALA A 187 -7.37 7.04 4.13
N THR A 188 -7.15 8.19 3.49
CA THR A 188 -7.95 9.39 3.76
C THR A 188 -9.41 9.18 3.40
N GLY A 189 -9.72 8.55 2.25
CA GLY A 189 -11.11 8.34 1.85
C GLY A 189 -11.92 7.62 2.93
N VAL A 190 -11.42 6.48 3.41
CA VAL A 190 -12.03 5.71 4.50
C VAL A 190 -12.12 6.52 5.80
N ALA A 191 -11.05 7.21 6.19
CA ALA A 191 -11.02 7.99 7.43
C ALA A 191 -12.02 9.18 7.38
N SER A 192 -12.12 9.86 6.25
CA SER A 192 -13.06 10.97 6.03
C SER A 192 -14.50 10.49 6.02
N GLN A 193 -14.79 9.33 5.41
CA GLN A 193 -16.11 8.69 5.47
C GLN A 193 -16.50 8.34 6.90
N ALA A 194 -15.58 7.77 7.68
CA ALA A 194 -15.82 7.42 9.08
C ALA A 194 -16.16 8.63 9.97
N LEU A 195 -15.72 9.83 9.57
CA LEU A 195 -15.95 11.08 10.28
C LEU A 195 -17.04 11.96 9.61
N ASN A 196 -17.66 11.50 8.53
CA ASN A 196 -18.61 12.28 7.72
C ASN A 196 -18.07 13.66 7.26
N ILE A 197 -16.78 13.72 6.92
CA ILE A 197 -16.12 14.94 6.41
C ILE A 197 -15.67 14.76 4.96
N SER A 198 -15.29 15.85 4.29
CA SER A 198 -14.76 15.78 2.93
C SER A 198 -13.36 15.15 2.94
N PRO A 199 -13.01 14.27 1.98
CA PRO A 199 -11.62 13.85 1.76
C PRO A 199 -10.66 15.01 1.47
N GLY A 200 -11.17 16.18 1.08
CA GLY A 200 -10.39 17.41 0.91
C GLY A 200 -10.06 18.14 2.21
N ASP A 201 -10.72 17.81 3.32
CA ASP A 201 -10.49 18.50 4.59
C ASP A 201 -9.08 18.18 5.12
N GLY A 202 -8.29 19.23 5.39
CA GLY A 202 -6.88 19.06 5.74
C GLY A 202 -5.96 18.67 4.58
N ILE A 203 -6.34 18.89 3.31
CA ILE A 203 -5.46 18.61 2.16
C ILE A 203 -4.16 19.41 2.22
N PHE A 204 -4.21 20.65 2.72
CA PHE A 204 -3.05 21.53 2.79
C PHE A 204 -1.95 20.98 3.71
N SER A 205 -2.31 20.51 4.91
CA SER A 205 -1.34 19.89 5.83
C SER A 205 -0.74 18.61 5.26
N ARG A 206 -1.53 17.84 4.49
CA ARG A 206 -1.07 16.61 3.82
C ARG A 206 -0.15 16.90 2.63
N ILE A 207 -0.39 17.98 1.88
CA ILE A 207 0.56 18.45 0.85
C ILE A 207 1.88 18.88 1.49
N ILE A 208 1.83 19.63 2.61
CA ILE A 208 3.05 20.01 3.35
C ILE A 208 3.79 18.75 3.81
N LEU A 209 3.08 17.79 4.42
CA LEU A 209 3.66 16.52 4.84
C LEU A 209 4.30 15.81 3.66
N LEU A 210 3.60 15.66 2.54
CA LEU A 210 4.09 15.03 1.30
C LEU A 210 5.40 15.67 0.85
N VAL A 211 5.44 17.00 0.74
CA VAL A 211 6.65 17.72 0.32
C VAL A 211 7.82 17.46 1.27
N ILE A 212 7.58 17.55 2.58
CA ILE A 212 8.63 17.34 3.59
C ILE A 212 9.20 15.91 3.50
N VAL A 213 8.32 14.89 3.56
CA VAL A 213 8.78 13.48 3.54
C VAL A 213 9.38 13.09 2.21
N LEU A 214 8.88 13.64 1.10
CA LEU A 214 9.41 13.40 -0.24
C LEU A 214 10.80 14.01 -0.41
N VAL A 215 11.03 15.25 0.04
CA VAL A 215 12.35 15.90 -0.03
C VAL A 215 13.38 15.14 0.80
N ILE A 216 13.03 14.73 2.03
CA ILE A 216 13.92 13.93 2.89
C ILE A 216 14.26 12.60 2.21
N SER A 217 13.27 11.93 1.63
CA SER A 217 13.44 10.63 1.00
C SER A 217 14.24 10.71 -0.29
N ILE A 218 13.98 11.72 -1.12
CA ILE A 218 14.80 12.01 -2.31
C ILE A 218 16.24 12.25 -1.90
N PHE A 219 16.49 13.08 -0.87
CA PHE A 219 17.83 13.34 -0.39
C PHE A 219 18.53 12.06 0.06
N PHE A 220 17.84 11.20 0.80
CA PHE A 220 18.37 9.92 1.27
C PHE A 220 18.79 9.01 0.10
N VAL A 221 17.89 8.75 -0.85
CA VAL A 221 18.16 7.88 -2.01
C VAL A 221 19.22 8.50 -2.91
N TYR A 222 19.15 9.80 -3.15
CA TYR A 222 20.11 10.54 -3.96
C TYR A 222 21.53 10.50 -3.38
N ARG A 223 21.66 10.62 -2.06
CA ARG A 223 22.94 10.50 -1.34
C ARG A 223 23.51 9.09 -1.48
N TYR A 224 22.68 8.07 -1.29
CA TYR A 224 23.09 6.67 -1.47
C TYR A 224 23.61 6.41 -2.90
N ALA A 225 22.81 6.77 -3.90
CA ALA A 225 23.16 6.61 -5.31
C ALA A 225 24.42 7.39 -5.69
N SER A 226 24.62 8.58 -5.11
CA SER A 226 25.83 9.39 -5.33
C SER A 226 27.08 8.78 -4.73
N LYS A 227 26.99 8.11 -3.57
CA LYS A 227 28.11 7.40 -2.95
C LYS A 227 28.51 6.19 -3.80
N LEU A 228 27.53 5.41 -4.26
CA LEU A 228 27.73 4.24 -5.11
C LEU A 228 28.44 4.61 -6.43
N LYS A 229 27.93 5.62 -7.16
CA LYS A 229 28.50 6.04 -8.44
C LYS A 229 29.94 6.57 -8.30
N ARG A 230 30.30 7.12 -7.13
CA ARG A 230 31.67 7.54 -6.81
C ARG A 230 32.59 6.33 -6.60
N THR A 231 32.12 5.29 -5.93
CA THR A 231 32.89 4.05 -5.74
C THR A 231 33.14 3.32 -7.06
N LEU A 232 32.13 3.20 -7.93
CA LEU A 232 32.26 2.53 -9.23
C LEU A 232 33.15 3.26 -10.23
N ARG A 233 33.32 4.59 -10.09
CA ARG A 233 34.20 5.39 -10.97
C ARG A 233 35.68 5.39 -10.52
N ASN A 234 35.94 4.94 -9.30
CA ASN A 234 37.29 4.88 -8.72
C ASN A 234 37.96 3.51 -8.89
N HIS A 235 37.28 2.57 -9.55
CA HIS A 235 37.77 1.28 -10.01
C HIS A 235 37.63 1.21 -11.53
#